data_AF-A0A1G6HTK1-F1
#
_entry.id   AF-A0A1G6HTK1-F1
#
_cell.length_a   1.000
_cell.length_b   1.000
_cell.length_c   1.000
_cell.angle_alpha   90.00
_cell.angle_beta   90.00
_cell.angle_gamma   90.00
#
_symmetry.space_group_name_H-M   'P 1'
#
loop_
_entity.id
_entity.type
_entity.pdbx_description
1 polymer ?
#
loop_
_entity_poly.entity_id
_entity_poly.type
_entity_poly.pdbx_seq_one_letter_code
_entity_poly.pdbx_strand_id
1 'polypeptide(L)'
;MAKAAKTVVYGIPNCDTVKKACVWLEEHGVEFEFHDFKKAGVSNALVQDWLKDVPLDQLINKRGTTWRGLSDVHKAEAGTTAGAIALMIHKPSIIKRPVVVVNGRVKTLGFSADHYAELFS
;
A
#
# COMPACT_ATOMS: atom_id res chain seq x y z
N MET A 1 16.10 -10.94 -23.29
CA MET A 1 15.94 -9.58 -22.74
C MET A 1 15.11 -9.71 -21.47
N ALA A 2 15.72 -9.57 -20.29
CA ALA A 2 15.00 -9.67 -19.03
C ALA A 2 14.02 -8.50 -18.94
N LYS A 3 12.73 -8.80 -18.76
CA LYS A 3 11.71 -7.78 -18.55
C LYS A 3 12.07 -7.06 -17.24
N ALA A 4 12.43 -5.77 -17.32
CA ALA A 4 12.73 -4.97 -16.13
C ALA A 4 11.61 -5.15 -15.11
N ALA A 5 11.98 -5.37 -13.85
CA ALA A 5 11.00 -5.60 -12.81
C ALA A 5 10.19 -4.32 -12.59
N LYS A 6 8.87 -4.37 -12.81
CA LYS A 6 8.02 -3.18 -12.62
C LYS A 6 7.72 -3.01 -11.14
N THR A 7 8.39 -2.05 -10.50
CA THR A 7 8.15 -1.66 -9.10
C THR A 7 7.19 -0.48 -9.04
N VAL A 8 6.16 -0.58 -8.19
CA VAL A 8 5.21 0.51 -7.94
C VAL A 8 5.08 0.72 -6.44
N VAL A 9 5.23 1.97 -6.01
CA VAL A 9 5.07 2.42 -4.63
C VAL A 9 3.76 3.18 -4.52
N TYR A 10 2.85 2.67 -3.72
CA TYR A 10 1.53 3.26 -3.52
C TYR A 10 1.44 3.98 -2.17
N GLY A 11 0.96 5.21 -2.17
CA GLY A 11 0.84 5.97 -0.93
C GLY A 11 0.39 7.40 -1.12
N ILE A 12 0.81 8.26 -0.20
CA ILE A 12 0.67 9.72 -0.34
C ILE A 12 2.04 10.36 -0.14
N PRO A 13 2.34 11.48 -0.82
CA PRO A 13 3.66 12.12 -0.76
C PRO A 13 3.98 12.66 0.64
N ASN A 14 2.96 13.06 1.41
CA ASN A 14 3.12 13.60 2.76
C ASN A 14 3.12 12.53 3.86
N CYS A 15 3.67 11.34 3.58
CA CYS A 15 3.86 10.30 4.58
C CYS A 15 5.35 9.96 4.73
N ASP A 16 5.89 10.09 5.93
CA ASP A 16 7.32 9.88 6.17
C ASP A 16 7.78 8.48 5.77
N THR A 17 6.99 7.44 6.07
CA THR A 17 7.28 6.06 5.66
C THR A 17 7.32 5.88 4.14
N VAL A 18 6.47 6.61 3.40
CA VAL A 18 6.46 6.56 1.92
C VAL A 18 7.69 7.29 1.38
N LYS A 19 8.02 8.46 1.93
CA LYS A 19 9.24 9.20 1.57
C LYS A 19 10.49 8.35 1.80
N LYS A 20 10.60 7.70 2.95
CA LYS A 20 11.71 6.79 3.27
C LYS A 20 11.84 5.65 2.27
N ALA A 21 10.73 5.04 1.86
CA ALA A 21 10.74 4.00 0.84
C ALA A 21 11.21 4.52 -0.53
N CYS A 22 10.68 5.67 -0.98
CA CYS A 22 11.10 6.26 -2.25
C CYS A 22 12.60 6.61 -2.23
N VAL A 23 13.07 7.30 -1.17
CA VAL A 23 14.48 7.67 -1.02
C VAL A 23 15.38 6.43 -1.03
N TRP A 24 15.01 5.37 -0.29
CA TRP A 24 15.80 4.15 -0.29
C TRP A 24 15.89 3.53 -1.70
N LEU A 25 14.79 3.48 -2.44
CA LEU A 25 14.77 2.94 -3.81
C LEU A 25 15.63 3.78 -4.77
N GLU A 26 15.56 5.12 -4.65
CA GLU A 26 16.41 6.05 -5.41
C GLU A 26 17.90 5.84 -5.10
N GLU A 27 18.26 5.73 -3.82
CA GLU A 27 19.65 5.53 -3.37
C GLU A 27 20.24 4.19 -3.85
N HIS A 28 19.40 3.16 -4.04
CA HIS A 28 19.82 1.83 -4.48
C HIS A 28 19.62 1.62 -6.00
N GLY A 29 19.27 2.67 -6.74
CA GLY A 29 19.11 2.61 -8.20
C GLY A 29 17.95 1.74 -8.67
N VAL A 30 16.94 1.52 -7.84
CA VAL A 30 15.75 0.74 -8.20
C VAL A 30 14.75 1.66 -8.88
N GLU A 31 14.44 1.40 -10.15
CA GLU A 31 13.38 2.11 -10.87
C GLU A 31 12.01 1.78 -10.27
N PHE A 32 11.21 2.81 -9.97
CA PHE A 32 9.84 2.64 -9.47
C PHE A 32 8.88 3.72 -9.99
N GLU A 33 7.61 3.36 -10.09
CA GLU A 33 6.51 4.30 -10.30
C GLU A 33 5.86 4.66 -8.96
N PHE A 34 5.59 5.95 -8.72
CA PHE A 34 4.84 6.38 -7.54
C PHE A 34 3.37 6.61 -7.86
N HIS A 35 2.47 5.89 -7.17
CA HIS A 35 1.03 6.05 -7.27
C HIS A 35 0.49 6.80 -6.05
N ASP A 36 0.09 8.05 -6.27
CA ASP A 36 -0.51 8.91 -5.24
C ASP A 36 -2.01 8.63 -5.11
N PHE A 37 -2.44 8.13 -3.94
CA PHE A 37 -3.84 7.88 -3.62
C PHE A 37 -4.74 9.11 -3.73
N LYS A 38 -4.21 10.32 -3.50
CA LYS A 38 -5.01 11.55 -3.59
C LYS A 38 -5.21 12.01 -5.03
N LYS A 39 -4.27 11.72 -5.92
CA LYS A 39 -4.32 12.18 -7.32
C LYS A 39 -4.91 11.12 -8.25
N ALA A 40 -4.46 9.88 -8.11
CA ALA A 40 -4.86 8.77 -8.97
C ALA A 40 -5.99 7.92 -8.35
N GLY A 41 -6.32 8.14 -7.07
CA GLY A 41 -7.34 7.36 -6.37
C GLY A 41 -6.92 5.93 -6.11
N VAL A 42 -7.86 5.12 -5.63
CA VAL A 42 -7.72 3.67 -5.43
C VAL A 42 -8.95 3.02 -6.04
N SER A 43 -8.74 2.05 -6.95
CA SER A 43 -9.82 1.34 -7.62
C SER A 43 -10.14 0.01 -6.94
N ASN A 44 -11.35 -0.51 -7.16
CA ASN A 44 -11.75 -1.84 -6.68
C ASN A 44 -10.78 -2.92 -7.19
N ALA A 45 -10.48 -2.92 -8.49
CA ALA A 45 -9.57 -3.89 -9.09
C ALA A 45 -8.18 -3.87 -8.43
N LEU A 46 -7.65 -2.68 -8.12
CA LEU A 46 -6.34 -2.54 -7.47
C LEU A 46 -6.34 -3.16 -6.07
N VAL A 47 -7.36 -2.89 -5.26
CA VAL A 47 -7.45 -3.47 -3.92
C VAL A 47 -7.65 -4.98 -3.98
N GLN A 48 -8.49 -5.46 -4.91
CA GLN A 48 -8.66 -6.89 -5.13
C GLN A 48 -7.35 -7.57 -5.52
N ASP A 49 -6.52 -6.94 -6.35
CA ASP A 49 -5.22 -7.47 -6.71
C ASP A 49 -4.29 -7.56 -5.50
N TRP A 50 -4.25 -6.53 -4.64
CA TRP A 50 -3.45 -6.60 -3.41
C TRP A 50 -3.89 -7.71 -2.48
N LEU A 51 -5.21 -7.93 -2.36
CA LEU A 51 -5.76 -8.96 -1.49
C LEU A 51 -5.48 -10.40 -1.95
N LYS A 52 -4.93 -10.60 -3.16
CA LYS A 52 -4.41 -11.90 -3.60
C LYS A 52 -3.11 -12.28 -2.90
N ASP A 53 -2.31 -11.29 -2.49
CA ASP A 53 -1.00 -11.49 -1.89
C ASP A 53 -0.99 -11.21 -0.37
N VAL A 54 -1.82 -10.29 0.11
CA VAL A 54 -1.84 -9.89 1.53
C VAL A 54 -3.23 -10.05 2.17
N PRO A 55 -3.30 -10.49 3.44
CA PRO A 55 -4.57 -10.52 4.16
C PRO A 55 -5.14 -9.11 4.36
N LEU A 56 -6.47 -9.00 4.28
CA LEU A 56 -7.23 -7.77 4.46
C LEU A 56 -6.84 -7.00 5.73
N ASP A 57 -6.68 -7.74 6.82
CA ASP A 57 -6.33 -7.19 8.13
C ASP A 57 -4.95 -6.52 8.18
N GLN A 58 -4.03 -6.92 7.31
CA GLN A 58 -2.70 -6.31 7.22
C GLN A 58 -2.71 -5.07 6.33
N LEU A 59 -3.57 -5.07 5.29
CA LEU A 59 -3.72 -3.96 4.37
C LEU A 59 -4.40 -2.75 5.02
N ILE A 60 -5.29 -2.98 5.99
CA ILE A 60 -5.91 -1.92 6.77
C ILE A 60 -4.96 -1.43 7.88
N ASN A 61 -4.72 -0.12 7.95
CA ASN A 61 -3.97 0.49 9.04
C ASN A 61 -4.83 0.64 10.30
N LYS A 62 -5.04 -0.46 11.03
CA LYS A 62 -5.79 -0.48 12.31
C LYS A 62 -5.16 0.39 13.41
N ARG A 63 -3.87 0.75 13.28
CA ARG A 63 -3.14 1.62 14.22
C ARG A 63 -3.27 3.11 13.87
N GLY A 64 -3.81 3.44 12.70
CA GLY A 64 -3.93 4.82 12.24
C GLY A 64 -5.08 5.57 12.90
N THR A 65 -4.97 6.91 12.98
CA THR A 65 -6.06 7.79 13.43
C THR A 65 -7.31 7.65 12.57
N THR A 66 -7.14 7.37 11.28
CA THR A 66 -8.26 7.13 10.35
C THR A 66 -9.13 5.96 10.80
N TRP A 67 -8.52 4.84 11.22
CA TRP A 67 -9.25 3.68 11.73
C TRP A 67 -9.91 3.97 13.09
N ARG A 68 -9.18 4.60 14.01
CA ARG A 68 -9.70 4.95 15.34
C ARG A 68 -10.91 5.89 15.27
N GLY A 69 -10.93 6.78 14.29
CA GLY A 69 -12.04 7.72 14.06
C GLY A 69 -13.22 7.15 13.25
N LEU A 70 -13.23 5.85 12.92
CA LEU A 70 -14.39 5.21 12.31
C LEU A 70 -15.47 4.91 13.35
N SER A 71 -16.73 4.99 12.93
CA SER A 71 -17.85 4.43 13.67
C SER A 71 -17.71 2.91 13.76
N ASP A 72 -18.37 2.31 14.76
CA ASP A 72 -18.32 0.85 14.93
C ASP A 72 -19.00 0.11 13.77
N VAL A 73 -19.99 0.75 13.13
CA VAL A 73 -20.61 0.25 11.88
C VAL A 73 -19.56 0.12 10.78
N HIS A 74 -18.78 1.18 10.49
CA HIS A 74 -17.75 1.11 9.45
C HIS A 74 -16.61 0.15 9.81
N LYS A 75 -16.28 -0.02 11.09
CA LYS A 75 -15.30 -1.03 11.52
C LYS A 75 -15.82 -2.45 11.31
N ALA A 76 -17.10 -2.70 11.57
CA ALA A 76 -17.74 -3.98 11.31
C ALA A 76 -17.80 -4.30 9.81
N GLU A 77 -18.16 -3.32 8.98
CA GLU A 77 -18.14 -3.45 7.52
C GLU A 77 -16.74 -3.76 6.98
N ALA A 78 -15.72 -3.13 7.56
CA ALA A 78 -14.32 -3.40 7.24
C ALA A 78 -13.83 -4.81 7.64
N GLY A 79 -14.63 -5.57 8.38
CA GLY A 79 -14.41 -7.00 8.64
C GLY A 79 -14.75 -7.90 7.45
N THR A 80 -15.48 -7.38 6.46
CA THR A 80 -15.79 -8.10 5.22
C THR A 80 -14.92 -7.59 4.08
N THR A 81 -14.56 -8.47 3.13
CA THR A 81 -13.79 -8.07 1.95
C THR A 81 -14.47 -6.95 1.16
N ALA A 82 -15.78 -7.07 0.91
CA ALA A 82 -16.52 -6.08 0.15
C ALA A 82 -16.59 -4.72 0.86
N GLY A 83 -16.93 -4.70 2.15
CA GLY A 83 -17.02 -3.47 2.94
C GLY A 83 -15.65 -2.80 3.11
N ALA A 84 -14.60 -3.59 3.35
CA ALA A 84 -13.25 -3.05 3.44
C ALA A 84 -12.74 -2.45 2.12
N ILE A 85 -13.02 -3.09 0.98
CA ILE A 85 -12.70 -2.51 -0.33
C ILE A 85 -13.43 -1.19 -0.52
N ALA A 86 -14.74 -1.14 -0.28
CA ALA A 86 -15.53 0.08 -0.40
C ALA A 86 -14.96 1.20 0.50
N LEU A 87 -14.58 0.86 1.73
CA LEU A 87 -13.97 1.78 2.68
C LEU A 87 -12.59 2.28 2.23
N MET A 88 -11.77 1.41 1.64
CA MET A 88 -10.44 1.78 1.10
C MET A 88 -10.54 2.70 -0.12
N ILE A 89 -11.54 2.48 -1.00
CA ILE A 89 -11.82 3.35 -2.15
C ILE A 89 -12.29 4.73 -1.65
N HIS A 90 -13.26 4.76 -0.73
CA HIS A 90 -13.83 6.00 -0.22
C HIS A 90 -12.85 6.77 0.68
N LYS A 91 -12.03 6.06 1.46
CA LYS A 91 -11.08 6.66 2.41
C LYS A 91 -9.69 6.00 2.30
N PRO A 92 -8.91 6.28 1.23
CA PRO A 92 -7.60 5.66 0.99
C PRO A 92 -6.58 5.83 2.13
N SER A 93 -6.74 6.85 2.97
CA SER A 93 -5.92 7.05 4.18
C SER A 93 -6.00 5.91 5.20
N ILE A 94 -6.98 5.02 5.10
CA ILE A 94 -7.09 3.81 5.92
C ILE A 94 -6.12 2.71 5.48
N ILE A 95 -5.63 2.75 4.24
CA ILE A 95 -4.74 1.76 3.67
C ILE A 95 -3.35 1.93 4.30
N LYS A 96 -2.73 0.80 4.68
CA LYS A 96 -1.36 0.77 5.16
C LYS A 96 -0.42 1.17 4.02
N ARG A 97 0.53 2.05 4.31
CA ARG A 97 1.37 2.69 3.30
C ARG A 97 2.85 2.74 3.74
N PRO A 98 3.79 2.68 2.80
CA PRO A 98 3.58 2.38 1.37
C PRO A 98 3.09 0.93 1.16
N VAL A 99 2.29 0.70 0.12
CA VAL A 99 2.14 -0.66 -0.45
C VAL A 99 3.17 -0.72 -1.58
N VAL A 100 4.09 -1.68 -1.53
CA VAL A 100 5.08 -1.87 -2.59
C VAL A 100 4.74 -3.11 -3.38
N VAL A 101 4.57 -2.93 -4.68
CA VAL A 101 4.26 -3.98 -5.64
C VAL A 101 5.45 -4.16 -6.56
N VAL A 102 5.92 -5.39 -6.71
CA VAL A 102 7.00 -5.73 -7.66
C VAL A 102 6.47 -6.84 -8.57
N ASN A 103 6.54 -6.62 -9.88
CA ASN A 103 6.04 -7.56 -10.88
C ASN A 103 4.58 -7.96 -10.66
N GLY A 104 3.75 -6.98 -10.28
CA GLY A 104 2.32 -7.15 -10.05
C GLY A 104 1.94 -7.86 -8.75
N ARG A 105 2.91 -8.15 -7.86
CA ARG A 105 2.64 -8.75 -6.54
C ARG A 105 3.01 -7.83 -5.40
N VAL A 106 2.19 -7.79 -4.36
CA VAL A 106 2.51 -7.04 -3.13
C VAL A 106 3.66 -7.74 -2.42
N LYS A 107 4.74 -6.99 -2.19
CA LYS A 107 5.96 -7.47 -1.52
C LYS A 107 6.09 -6.99 -0.09
N THR A 108 5.56 -5.81 0.20
CA THR A 108 5.61 -5.25 1.55
C THR A 108 4.55 -4.18 1.78
N LEU A 109 4.15 -4.06 3.04
CA LEU A 109 3.21 -3.08 3.57
C LEU A 109 3.93 -2.24 4.63
N GLY A 110 4.53 -1.14 4.19
CA GLY A 110 5.38 -0.29 5.01
C GLY A 110 6.80 -0.18 4.46
N PHE A 111 7.67 0.41 5.27
CA PHE A 111 9.10 0.52 4.99
C PHE A 111 9.88 -0.14 6.11
N SER A 112 10.85 -0.97 5.74
CA SER A 112 11.91 -1.50 6.59
C SER A 112 13.14 -1.62 5.71
N ALA A 113 14.25 -1.00 6.11
CA ALA A 113 15.49 -1.00 5.31
C ALA A 113 16.00 -2.42 5.10
N ASP A 114 15.99 -3.25 6.14
CA ASP A 114 16.44 -4.65 6.09
C ASP A 114 15.60 -5.47 5.09
N HIS A 115 14.26 -5.32 5.16
CA HIS A 115 13.35 -6.01 4.24
C HIS A 115 13.53 -5.53 2.79
N TYR A 116 13.82 -4.26 2.58
CA TYR A 116 14.05 -3.71 1.23
C TYR A 116 15.38 -4.20 0.67
N ALA A 117 16.43 -4.28 1.50
CA ALA A 117 17.71 -4.85 1.12
C ALA A 117 17.54 -6.31 0.67
N GLU A 118 16.79 -7.14 1.40
CA GLU A 118 16.49 -8.52 0.98
C GLU A 118 15.63 -8.60 -0.28
N LEU A 119 14.71 -7.64 -0.46
CA LEU A 119 13.78 -7.63 -1.59
C LEU A 119 14.45 -7.22 -2.92
N PHE A 120 15.45 -6.34 -2.84
CA PHE A 120 16.10 -5.72 -4.00
C PHE A 120 17.60 -6.03 -4.10
N SER A 121 18.11 -7.01 -3.34
CA SER A 121 19.48 -7.56 -3.47
C SER A 121 19.69 -8.35 -4.75
#